data_AF-A0AAW8ZRJ8-F1
#
_entry.id   AF-A0AAW8ZRJ8-F1
#
_cell.length_a   1.000
_cell.length_b   1.000
_cell.length_c   1.000
_cell.angle_alpha   90.00
_cell.angle_beta   90.00
_cell.angle_gamma   90.00
#
_symmetry.space_group_name_H-M   'P 1'
#
loop_
_entity.id
_entity.type
_entity.pdbx_description
1 polymer ?
#
loop_
_entity_poly.entity_id
_entity_poly.type
_entity_poly.pdbx_seq_one_letter_code
_entity_poly.pdbx_strand_id
1 'polypeptide(L)' 'MAGSRHHTLDTLQSRCRQAFTLQRIDYLTYPQVAAAMGISIKMVEKHISRALAACRAAVQ' A
#
# COMPACT_ATOMS: atom_id res chain seq x y z
N MET A 1 6.34 -29.11 -10.88
CA MET A 1 6.36 -27.69 -11.30
C MET A 1 4.92 -27.21 -11.43
N ALA A 2 4.32 -26.72 -10.34
CA ALA A 2 2.95 -26.20 -10.34
C ALA A 2 3.00 -24.68 -10.26
N GLY A 3 2.57 -24.01 -11.33
CA GLY A 3 2.53 -22.56 -11.47
C GLY A 3 1.69 -21.91 -10.37
N SER A 4 2.37 -21.12 -9.52
CA SER A 4 1.75 -20.35 -8.46
C SER A 4 1.06 -19.11 -9.05
N ARG A 5 -0.27 -19.10 -9.02
CA ARG A 5 -1.15 -18.01 -9.46
C ARG A 5 -1.18 -16.84 -8.45
N HIS A 6 -0.02 -16.38 -7.96
CA HIS A 6 0.06 -15.37 -6.89
C HIS A 6 0.74 -14.04 -7.33
N HIS A 7 1.16 -13.93 -8.59
CA HIS A 7 2.06 -12.86 -9.07
C HIS A 7 1.46 -11.44 -9.22
N THR A 8 0.19 -11.21 -8.90
CA THR A 8 -0.41 -9.86 -9.00
C THR A 8 -0.32 -9.05 -7.71
N LEU A 9 -0.16 -9.70 -6.55
CA LEU A 9 0.01 -9.01 -5.26
C LEU A 9 1.47 -8.70 -4.93
N ASP A 10 2.42 -9.49 -5.44
CA ASP A 10 3.86 -9.24 -5.28
C ASP A 10 4.35 -8.02 -6.07
N THR A 11 3.62 -7.63 -7.12
CA THR A 11 3.95 -6.45 -7.93
C THR A 11 3.33 -5.15 -7.39
N LEU A 12 2.37 -5.25 -6.47
CA LEU A 12 1.96 -4.12 -5.63
C LEU A 12 2.99 -3.94 -4.52
N GLN A 13 4.12 -3.34 -4.90
CA GLN A 13 5.24 -2.86 -4.09
C GLN A 13 4.94 -2.89 -2.59
N SER A 14 5.64 -3.75 -1.84
CA SER A 14 5.61 -3.88 -0.36
C SER A 14 5.30 -2.57 0.39
N ARG A 15 5.83 -1.43 -0.11
CA ARG A 15 5.58 -0.07 0.38
C ARG A 15 4.11 0.39 0.37
N CYS A 16 3.30 0.06 -0.64
CA CYS A 16 1.86 0.41 -0.63
C CYS A 16 1.12 -0.31 0.49
N ARG A 17 1.42 -1.61 0.67
CA ARG A 17 0.84 -2.40 1.76
C ARG A 17 1.27 -1.83 3.12
N GLN A 18 2.56 -1.50 3.25
CA GLN A 18 3.11 -0.91 4.46
C GLN A 18 2.45 0.43 4.82
N ALA A 19 2.28 1.34 3.86
CA ALA A 19 1.60 2.62 4.06
C ALA A 19 0.15 2.44 4.53
N PHE A 20 -0.59 1.52 3.90
CA PHE A 20 -1.97 1.22 4.25
C PHE A 20 -2.09 0.57 5.64
N THR A 21 -1.20 -0.37 5.96
CA THR A 21 -1.14 -1.03 7.27
C THR A 21 -0.87 -0.02 8.39
N LEU A 22 0.16 0.83 8.23
CA LEU A 22 0.50 1.86 9.23
C LEU A 22 -0.66 2.85 9.44
N GLN A 23 -1.38 3.21 8.38
CA GLN A 23 -2.53 4.09 8.49
C GLN A 23 -3.73 3.41 9.19
N ARG A 24 -4.01 2.14 8.87
CA ARG A 24 -5.25 1.45 9.27
C ARG A 24 -5.15 0.67 10.56
N ILE A 25 -3.97 0.10 10.86
CA ILE A 25 -3.72 -0.71 12.05
C ILE A 25 -3.06 0.14 13.12
N ASP A 26 -2.03 0.89 12.76
CA ASP A 26 -1.30 1.75 13.70
C ASP A 26 -1.91 3.15 13.84
N TYR A 27 -3.02 3.42 13.14
CA TYR A 27 -3.76 4.69 13.15
C TYR A 27 -2.88 5.93 12.86
N LEU A 28 -1.78 5.74 12.12
CA LEU A 28 -0.84 6.81 11.81
C LEU A 28 -1.44 7.77 10.78
N THR A 29 -1.18 9.05 10.99
CA THR A 29 -1.49 10.11 10.01
C THR A 29 -0.53 10.06 8.83
N TYR A 30 -0.89 10.67 7.69
CA TYR A 30 -0.03 10.67 6.49
C TYR A 30 1.40 11.20 6.75
N PRO A 31 1.60 12.27 7.56
CA PRO A 31 2.94 12.70 7.95
C PRO A 31 3.72 11.66 8.76
N GLN A 32 3.05 10.92 9.65
CA GLN A 32 3.71 9.88 10.45
C GLN A 32 4.05 8.66 9.61
N VAL A 33 3.17 8.26 8.68
CA VAL A 33 3.46 7.21 7.70
C VAL A 33 4.64 7.61 6.80
N ALA A 34 4.68 8.87 6.35
CA ALA A 34 5.77 9.41 5.56
C ALA A 34 7.12 9.33 6.30
N ALA A 35 7.13 9.75 7.57
CA ALA A 35 8.29 9.67 8.43
C ALA A 35 8.73 8.21 8.69
N ALA A 36 7.78 7.32 9.01
CA ALA A 36 8.04 5.91 9.28
C ALA A 36 8.60 5.16 8.05
N MET A 37 8.20 5.59 6.84
CA MET A 37 8.63 4.99 5.58
C MET A 37 9.82 5.70 4.93
N GLY A 38 10.26 6.84 5.47
CA GLY A 38 11.33 7.66 4.88
C GLY A 38 10.98 8.22 3.50
N ILE A 39 9.70 8.52 3.24
CA ILE A 39 9.21 9.05 1.96
C ILE A 39 8.48 10.38 2.18
N SER A 40 8.19 11.10 1.09
CA SER A 40 7.39 12.32 1.18
C SER A 40 5.90 12.02 1.42
N ILE A 41 5.19 12.95 2.06
CA ILE A 41 3.74 12.88 2.24
C ILE A 41 3.02 12.71 0.90
N LYS A 42 3.49 13.38 -0.15
CA LYS A 42 2.97 13.25 -1.52
C LYS A 42 3.12 11.84 -2.09
N MET A 43 4.20 11.12 -1.74
CA MET A 43 4.35 9.71 -2.08
C MET A 43 3.39 8.84 -1.28
N VAL A 44 3.16 9.13 0.01
CA VAL A 44 2.15 8.44 0.83
C VAL A 44 0.75 8.56 0.21
N GLU A 45 0.33 9.77 -0.17
CA GLU A 45 -0.95 9.99 -0.86
C GLU A 45 -1.06 9.18 -2.16
N LYS A 46 0.00 9.16 -2.97
CA LYS A 46 0.06 8.36 -4.20
C LYS A 46 -0.05 6.87 -3.90
N HIS A 47 0.64 6.37 -2.87
CA HIS A 47 0.59 4.97 -2.46
C HIS A 47 -0.78 4.56 -1.94
N ILE A 48 -1.41 5.36 -1.08
CA ILE A 48 -2.76 5.11 -0.56
C ILE A 48 -3.79 5.17 -1.70
N SER A 49 -3.69 6.14 -2.60
CA SER A 49 -4.59 6.26 -3.76
C SER A 49 -4.51 5.03 -4.67
N ARG A 50 -3.30 4.53 -4.93
CA ARG A 50 -3.08 3.29 -5.69
C ARG A 50 -3.60 2.06 -4.94
N ALA A 51 -3.39 1.98 -3.62
CA ALA A 51 -3.90 0.89 -2.80
C ALA A 51 -5.45 0.86 -2.82
N LEU A 52 -6.10 2.01 -2.69
CA LEU A 52 -7.56 2.13 -2.77
C LEU A 52 -8.10 1.77 -4.16
N ALA A 53 -7.42 2.18 -5.23
CA ALA A 53 -7.78 1.78 -6.59
C ALA A 53 -7.68 0.26 -6.79
N ALA A 54 -6.61 -0.37 -6.29
CA ALA A 54 -6.46 -1.82 -6.32
C ALA A 54 -7.53 -2.54 -5.48
N CYS A 55 -7.84 -2.04 -4.28
CA CYS A 55 -8.93 -2.58 -3.46
C CYS A 55 -10.28 -2.49 -4.18
N ARG A 56 -10.57 -1.37 -4.85
CA ARG A 56 -11.80 -1.23 -5.65
C ARG A 56 -11.87 -2.22 -6.81
N ALA A 57 -10.75 -2.46 -7.50
CA ALA A 57 -10.69 -3.42 -8.59
C ALA A 57 -10.84 -4.88 -8.13
N ALA A 58 -10.44 -5.20 -6.89
CA ALA A 58 -10.53 -6.55 -6.33
C ALA A 58 -11.90 -6.93 -5.76
N VAL A 59 -12.79 -5.94 -5.58
CA VAL A 59 -14.15 -6.13 -5.02
C VAL A 59 -15.21 -6.10 -6.13
N GLN A 60 -14.81 -6.12 -7.41
CA GLN A 60 -15.70 -6.23 -8.57
C GLN A 60 -15.56 -7.58 -9.27
#